data_AF-A0A7S4SEA0-F1
#
_entry.id   AF-A0A7S4SEA0-F1
#
_cell.length_a   1.000
_cell.length_b   1.000
_cell.length_c   1.000
_cell.angle_alpha   90.00
_cell.angle_beta   90.00
_cell.angle_gamma   90.00
#
_symmetry.space_group_name_H-M   'P 1'
#
loop_
_entity.id
_entity.type
_entity.pdbx_description
1 polymer ?
#
loop_
_entity_poly.entity_id
_entity_poly.type
_entity_poly.pdbx_seq_one_letter_code
_entity_poly.pdbx_strand_id
1 'polypeptide(L)'
;KSLLMLPREYFGSFDLVLVDLPETVTSMSDILGTLALLVKPGGIIVKNEVYFESFASMFKYSVMVNWYDNPIVCSQVMVMGSNTVDFLNPTLKNTDVETLFIQPLKEIDNPFEYYHDYAKN
;
A
#
# COMPACT_ATOMS: atom_id res chain seq x y z
N LYS A 1 -9.93 15.13 -15.86
CA LYS A 1 -8.93 16.05 -16.47
C LYS A 1 -8.11 16.85 -15.43
N SER A 2 -8.01 16.46 -14.14
CA SER A 2 -7.30 17.27 -13.12
C SER A 2 -5.95 16.71 -12.61
N LEU A 3 -5.64 15.41 -12.75
CA LEU A 3 -4.37 14.86 -12.24
C LEU A 3 -3.11 15.31 -13.02
N LEU A 4 -3.24 15.64 -14.31
CA LEU A 4 -2.16 16.25 -15.11
C LEU A 4 -1.93 17.74 -14.77
N MET A 5 -2.69 18.32 -13.84
CA MET A 5 -2.43 19.66 -13.31
C MET A 5 -1.47 19.64 -12.11
N LEU A 6 -1.09 18.46 -11.61
CA LEU A 6 -0.07 18.37 -10.58
C LEU A 6 1.28 18.87 -11.13
N PRO A 7 2.11 19.51 -10.29
CA PRO A 7 3.43 19.94 -10.68
C PRO A 7 4.24 18.76 -11.27
N ARG A 8 5.01 19.00 -12.33
CA ARG A 8 5.73 17.91 -13.03
C ARG A 8 6.76 17.23 -12.13
N GLU A 9 7.35 18.00 -11.22
CA GLU A 9 8.30 17.56 -10.22
C GLU A 9 7.73 16.56 -9.21
N TYR A 10 6.40 16.41 -9.14
CA TYR A 10 5.76 15.46 -8.22
C TYR A 10 5.78 14.03 -8.77
N PHE A 11 5.82 13.86 -10.10
CA PHE A 11 5.82 12.55 -10.73
C PHE A 11 7.14 11.82 -10.45
N GLY A 12 7.04 10.60 -9.91
CA GLY A 12 8.19 9.78 -9.55
C GLY A 12 9.02 10.32 -8.38
N SER A 13 8.47 11.21 -7.55
CA SER A 13 9.22 11.90 -6.48
C SER A 13 8.94 11.37 -5.08
N PHE A 14 7.78 10.74 -4.87
CA PHE A 14 7.36 10.34 -3.53
C PHE A 14 7.85 8.94 -3.16
N ASP A 15 8.37 8.80 -1.95
CA ASP A 15 8.71 7.51 -1.34
C ASP A 15 7.47 6.68 -1.02
N LEU A 16 6.39 7.35 -0.62
CA LEU A 16 5.13 6.76 -0.20
C LEU A 16 3.97 7.61 -0.75
N VAL A 17 3.00 6.96 -1.38
CA VAL A 17 1.72 7.57 -1.76
C VAL A 17 0.61 6.81 -1.06
N LEU A 18 -0.13 7.49 -0.19
CA LEU A 18 -1.28 6.92 0.50
C LEU A 18 -2.56 7.43 -0.16
N VAL A 19 -3.36 6.50 -0.68
CA VAL A 19 -4.63 6.76 -1.36
C VAL A 19 -5.76 6.37 -0.41
N ASP A 20 -6.29 7.39 0.26
CA ASP A 20 -7.48 7.29 1.12
C ASP A 20 -8.68 7.87 0.39
N LEU A 21 -9.24 7.07 -0.51
CA LEU A 21 -10.40 7.45 -1.32
C LEU A 21 -11.40 6.29 -1.34
N PRO A 22 -12.70 6.59 -1.26
CA PRO A 22 -13.72 5.55 -1.33
C PRO A 22 -13.72 4.84 -2.70
N GLU A 23 -14.19 3.61 -2.68
CA GLU A 23 -14.25 2.71 -3.83
C GLU A 23 -14.93 3.32 -5.05
N THR A 24 -16.03 4.01 -4.81
CA THR A 24 -16.83 4.66 -5.85
C THR A 24 -16.03 5.70 -6.63
N VAL A 25 -14.98 6.27 -6.04
CA VAL A 25 -14.09 7.23 -6.69
C VAL A 25 -12.91 6.51 -7.37
N THR A 26 -12.40 5.42 -6.80
CA THR A 26 -11.20 4.72 -7.28
C THR A 26 -11.46 3.60 -8.28
N SER A 27 -12.70 3.11 -8.38
CA SER A 27 -13.16 2.17 -9.42
C SER A 27 -13.06 2.74 -10.84
N MET A 28 -12.85 4.06 -10.98
CA MET A 28 -12.34 4.66 -12.20
C MET A 28 -10.86 4.30 -12.36
N SER A 29 -10.58 3.16 -13.00
CA SER A 29 -9.26 2.55 -13.21
C SER A 29 -8.11 3.53 -13.53
N ASP A 30 -8.43 4.64 -14.21
CA ASP A 30 -7.45 5.65 -14.62
C ASP A 30 -6.86 6.45 -13.46
N ILE A 31 -7.59 6.62 -12.35
CA ILE A 31 -7.13 7.46 -11.22
C ILE A 31 -5.99 6.78 -10.48
N LEU A 32 -6.14 5.50 -10.16
CA LEU A 32 -5.14 4.75 -9.41
C LEU A 32 -3.84 4.58 -10.21
N GLY A 33 -3.94 4.26 -11.50
CA GLY A 33 -2.79 4.21 -12.39
C GLY A 33 -2.07 5.57 -12.49
N THR A 34 -2.82 6.68 -12.51
CA THR A 34 -2.22 8.02 -12.51
C THR A 34 -1.54 8.36 -11.19
N LEU A 35 -2.15 7.99 -10.05
CA LEU A 35 -1.55 8.20 -8.72
C LEU A 35 -0.28 7.36 -8.54
N ALA A 36 -0.22 6.16 -9.13
CA ALA A 36 0.99 5.34 -9.14
C ALA A 36 2.18 6.04 -9.82
N LEU A 37 1.94 6.95 -10.77
CA LEU A 37 3.01 7.73 -11.42
C LEU A 37 3.68 8.74 -10.48
N LEU A 38 3.07 9.06 -9.33
CA LEU A 38 3.67 9.93 -8.32
C LEU A 38 4.74 9.21 -7.52
N VAL A 39 4.63 7.88 -7.41
CA VAL A 39 5.56 7.03 -6.65
C VAL A 39 6.87 6.92 -7.40
N LYS A 40 7.99 7.13 -6.72
CA LYS A 40 9.31 6.88 -7.30
C LYS A 40 9.49 5.38 -7.60
N PRO A 41 10.43 4.97 -8.48
CA PRO A 41 10.64 3.54 -8.79
C PRO A 41 10.91 2.65 -7.56
N GLY A 42 11.51 3.23 -6.52
CA GLY A 42 11.80 2.60 -5.23
C GLY A 42 10.70 2.73 -4.17
N GLY A 43 9.58 3.37 -4.49
CA GLY A 43 8.55 3.75 -3.54
C GLY A 43 7.46 2.71 -3.36
N ILE A 44 6.51 3.04 -2.48
CA ILE A 44 5.36 2.22 -2.13
C ILE A 44 4.09 3.05 -2.37
N ILE A 45 3.07 2.43 -2.96
CA ILE A 45 1.70 2.96 -2.91
C ILE A 45 0.89 2.12 -1.93
N VAL A 46 0.01 2.78 -1.18
CA VAL A 46 -0.92 2.14 -0.26
C VAL A 46 -2.33 2.62 -0.59
N LYS A 47 -3.29 1.69 -0.67
CA LYS A 47 -4.71 1.99 -0.87
C LYS A 47 -5.53 1.24 0.18
N ASN A 48 -6.57 1.88 0.69
CA ASN A 48 -7.41 1.43 1.78
C ASN A 48 -8.57 0.46 1.41
N GLU A 49 -8.48 -0.46 0.43
CA GLU A 49 -9.62 -1.34 0.06
C GLU A 49 -9.24 -2.70 -0.59
N VAL A 50 -10.27 -3.52 -0.91
CA VAL A 50 -10.25 -4.99 -1.14
C VAL A 50 -9.84 -5.47 -2.55
N TYR A 51 -9.77 -4.61 -3.57
CA TYR A 51 -9.50 -5.06 -4.95
C TYR A 51 -8.05 -5.46 -5.21
N PHE A 52 -7.65 -6.63 -4.69
CA PHE A 52 -6.27 -7.08 -4.72
C PHE A 52 -5.80 -7.47 -6.12
N GLU A 53 -6.58 -8.22 -6.90
CA GLU A 53 -6.11 -8.71 -8.22
C GLU A 53 -5.77 -7.57 -9.21
N SER A 54 -6.68 -6.60 -9.35
CA SER A 54 -6.47 -5.46 -10.23
C SER A 54 -5.32 -4.59 -9.75
N PHE A 55 -5.22 -4.36 -8.45
CA PHE A 55 -4.10 -3.64 -7.85
C PHE A 55 -2.77 -4.37 -8.07
N ALA A 56 -2.74 -5.68 -7.82
CA ALA A 56 -1.56 -6.51 -7.92
C ALA A 56 -1.01 -6.51 -9.35
N SER A 57 -1.87 -6.49 -10.37
CA SER A 57 -1.44 -6.43 -11.77
C SER A 57 -0.60 -5.20 -12.15
N MET A 58 -0.63 -4.13 -11.33
CA MET A 58 0.11 -2.88 -11.61
C MET A 58 1.53 -2.88 -11.04
N PHE A 59 1.86 -3.81 -10.14
CA PHE A 59 3.13 -3.81 -9.39
C PHE A 59 3.79 -5.17 -9.41
N LYS A 60 5.12 -5.18 -9.35
CA LYS A 60 5.90 -6.42 -9.24
C LYS A 60 5.64 -7.16 -7.93
N TYR A 61 5.56 -6.43 -6.82
CA TYR A 61 5.30 -6.96 -5.48
C TYR A 61 4.06 -6.29 -4.93
N SER A 62 3.11 -7.10 -4.47
CA SER A 62 1.89 -6.59 -3.83
C SER A 62 1.51 -7.45 -2.64
N VAL A 63 0.98 -6.82 -1.61
CA VAL A 63 0.43 -7.48 -0.43
C VAL A 63 -0.86 -6.80 0.01
N MET A 64 -1.79 -7.59 0.54
CA MET A 64 -2.98 -7.11 1.20
C MET A 64 -2.88 -7.39 2.69
N VAL A 65 -2.91 -6.33 3.48
CA VAL A 65 -2.97 -6.40 4.93
C VAL A 65 -4.42 -6.25 5.36
N ASN A 66 -4.88 -7.12 6.25
CA ASN A 66 -6.19 -7.00 6.87
C ASN A 66 -6.04 -6.82 8.38
N TRP A 67 -6.54 -5.69 8.88
CA TRP A 67 -6.70 -5.45 10.30
C TRP A 67 -8.11 -5.82 10.71
N TYR A 68 -8.23 -7.05 11.22
CA TYR A 68 -9.44 -7.60 11.82
C TYR A 68 -9.78 -6.92 13.15
N ASP A 69 -11.06 -6.99 13.53
CA ASP A 69 -11.60 -6.49 14.80
C ASP A 69 -11.30 -5.00 15.06
N ASN A 70 -11.29 -4.20 14.00
CA ASN A 70 -11.20 -2.75 14.14
C ASN A 70 -12.46 -2.23 14.87
N PRO A 71 -12.33 -1.49 15.98
CA PRO A 71 -13.48 -1.13 16.81
C PRO A 71 -14.45 -0.15 16.16
N ILE A 72 -14.05 0.52 15.07
CA ILE A 72 -14.86 1.51 14.36
C ILE A 72 -15.46 0.93 13.08
N VAL A 73 -14.64 0.22 12.28
CA VAL A 73 -15.03 -0.25 10.94
C VAL A 73 -15.08 -1.77 10.80
N CYS A 74 -14.96 -2.52 11.91
CA CYS A 74 -14.93 -3.98 12.02
C CYS A 74 -13.71 -4.66 11.34
N SER A 75 -13.39 -4.30 10.09
CA SER A 75 -12.22 -4.81 9.36
C SER A 75 -11.72 -3.72 8.43
N GLN A 76 -10.43 -3.41 8.53
CA GLN A 76 -9.77 -2.46 7.64
C GLN A 76 -8.79 -3.21 6.74
N VAL A 77 -8.99 -3.10 5.43
CA VAL A 77 -8.10 -3.68 4.44
C VAL A 77 -7.20 -2.60 3.85
N MET A 78 -5.94 -2.93 3.63
CA MET A 78 -4.98 -2.08 2.95
C MET A 78 -4.19 -2.91 1.94
N VAL A 79 -4.16 -2.49 0.69
CA VAL A 79 -3.29 -3.06 -0.33
C VAL A 79 -2.07 -2.18 -0.52
N MET A 80 -0.91 -2.81 -0.59
CA MET A 80 0.39 -2.15 -0.74
C MET A 80 1.10 -2.71 -1.96
N GLY A 81 1.70 -1.82 -2.76
CA GLY A 81 2.31 -2.17 -4.05
C GLY A 81 3.64 -1.47 -4.25
N SER A 82 4.61 -2.20 -4.82
CA SER A 82 5.92 -1.68 -5.22
C SER A 82 6.52 -2.47 -6.36
N ASN A 83 7.36 -1.82 -7.18
CA ASN A 83 8.12 -2.51 -8.22
C ASN A 83 9.49 -3.03 -7.75
N THR A 84 9.89 -2.67 -6.53
CA THR A 84 11.23 -2.97 -6.01
C THR A 84 11.23 -3.49 -4.58
N VAL A 85 10.26 -3.10 -3.75
CA VAL A 85 10.14 -3.57 -2.36
C VAL A 85 9.46 -4.92 -2.31
N ASP A 86 10.19 -5.95 -1.90
CA ASP A 86 9.63 -7.28 -1.63
C ASP A 86 9.03 -7.32 -0.21
N PHE A 87 7.69 -7.29 -0.13
CA PHE A 87 6.96 -7.35 1.14
C PHE A 87 7.01 -8.72 1.81
N LEU A 88 7.28 -9.79 1.05
CA LEU A 88 7.30 -11.17 1.56
C LEU A 88 8.63 -11.53 2.21
N ASN A 89 9.70 -10.84 1.82
CA ASN A 89 11.05 -11.03 2.37
C ASN A 89 11.64 -9.69 2.83
N PRO A 90 11.02 -9.00 3.81
CA PRO A 90 11.44 -7.67 4.19
C PRO A 90 12.74 -7.69 4.99
N THR A 91 13.62 -6.72 4.72
CA THR A 91 14.73 -6.42 5.63
C THR A 91 14.24 -5.41 6.67
N LEU A 92 13.92 -5.88 7.87
CA LEU A 92 13.43 -5.02 8.95
C LEU A 92 14.53 -4.08 9.45
N LYS A 93 14.21 -2.79 9.56
CA LYS A 93 15.08 -1.78 10.14
C LYS A 93 14.38 -1.18 11.37
N ASN A 94 15.10 -1.11 12.49
CA ASN A 94 14.60 -0.36 13.65
C ASN A 94 14.71 1.14 13.34
N THR A 95 13.60 1.87 13.47
CA THR A 95 13.52 3.32 13.26
C THR A 95 13.49 4.12 14.57
N ASP A 96 13.61 3.45 15.72
CA ASP A 96 13.55 4.05 17.07
C ASP A 96 12.28 4.91 17.28
N VAL A 97 11.17 4.47 16.68
CA VAL A 97 9.85 5.09 16.83
C VAL A 97 9.04 4.32 17.87
N GLU A 98 8.53 5.01 18.87
CA GLU A 98 7.62 4.43 19.86
C GLU A 98 6.25 4.16 19.21
N THR A 99 5.80 2.91 19.24
CA THR A 99 4.51 2.48 18.70
C THR A 99 3.49 2.33 19.82
N LEU A 100 2.39 3.09 19.74
CA LEU A 100 1.36 3.11 20.79
C LEU A 100 0.37 1.93 20.76
N PHE A 101 0.21 1.30 19.59
CA PHE A 101 -0.85 0.31 19.36
C PHE A 101 -0.41 -0.91 18.56
N ILE A 102 0.47 -0.74 17.57
CA ILE A 102 0.98 -1.82 16.74
C ILE A 102 2.29 -2.34 17.35
N GLN A 103 2.35 -3.63 17.66
CA GLN A 103 3.59 -4.25 18.13
C GLN A 103 4.69 -4.20 17.05
N PRO A 104 5.98 -4.08 17.42
CA PRO A 104 7.08 -4.09 16.46
C PRO A 104 7.02 -5.34 15.57
N LEU A 105 7.20 -5.20 14.25
CA LEU A 105 7.17 -6.32 13.30
C LEU A 105 8.14 -7.46 13.65
N LYS A 106 9.23 -7.16 14.37
CA LYS A 106 10.22 -8.14 14.84
C LYS A 106 9.68 -9.05 15.96
N GLU A 107 8.66 -8.59 16.69
CA GLU A 107 8.02 -9.32 17.79
C GLU A 107 6.83 -10.16 17.31
N ILE A 108 6.48 -10.07 16.02
CA ILE A 108 5.42 -10.84 15.39
C ILE A 108 6.02 -12.18 14.93
N ASP A 109 5.65 -13.27 15.60
CA ASP A 109 6.15 -14.62 15.28
C ASP A 109 5.85 -15.03 13.84
N ASN A 110 4.69 -14.64 13.33
CA ASN A 110 4.27 -14.88 11.96
C ASN A 110 3.77 -13.59 11.30
N PRO A 111 4.60 -12.89 10.49
CA PRO A 111 4.18 -11.65 9.83
C PRO A 111 3.03 -11.84 8.85
N PHE A 112 2.78 -13.08 8.41
CA PHE A 112 1.63 -13.42 7.57
C PHE A 112 0.30 -13.41 8.31
N GLU A 113 0.27 -13.29 9.64
CA GLU A 113 -0.99 -13.15 10.39
C GLU A 113 -1.81 -11.94 9.95
N TYR A 114 -1.13 -10.88 9.52
CA TYR A 114 -1.77 -9.68 9.01
C TYR A 114 -1.94 -9.71 7.49
N TYR A 115 -1.30 -10.64 6.79
CA TYR A 115 -1.36 -10.72 5.33
C TYR A 115 -2.53 -11.62 4.93
N HIS A 116 -3.50 -11.03 4.24
CA HIS A 116 -4.60 -11.81 3.68
C HIS A 116 -4.24 -12.38 2.31
N ASP A 117 -3.65 -11.55 1.42
CA ASP A 117 -3.25 -11.94 0.06
C ASP A 117 -1.89 -11.36 -0.32
N TYR A 118 -1.21 -11.99 -1.29
CA TYR A 118 0.07 -11.50 -1.83
C TYR A 118 0.29 -11.95 -3.28
N ALA A 119 1.09 -11.17 -4.02
CA ALA A 119 1.41 -11.43 -5.42
C ALA A 119 2.84 -11.00 -5.75
N LYS A 120 3.49 -11.79 -6.61
CA LYS A 120 4.79 -11.50 -7.21
C LYS A 120 4.70 -11.77 -8.72
N ASN A 121 4.77 -10.71 -9.51
CA ASN A 121 4.65 -10.74 -10.98
C ASN A 121 6.02 -10.73 -11.68
#